data_AF-A0A2N9I8D8-F1
#
_entry.id   AF-A0A2N9I8D8-F1
#
_cell.length_a   1.000
_cell.length_b   1.000
_cell.length_c   1.000
_cell.angle_alpha   90.00
_cell.angle_beta   90.00
_cell.angle_gamma   90.00
#
_symmetry.space_group_name_H-M   'P 1'
#
loop_
_entity.id
_entity.type
_entity.pdbx_description
1 polymer ?
#
loop_
_entity_poly.entity_id
_entity_poly.type
_entity_poly.pdbx_seq_one_letter_code
_entity_poly.pdbx_strand_id
1 'polypeptide(L)'
;MWRLSVPSKCKHLLWRACTASLPTRNNLRHRGIMVDPKCLFCNIETETITHILWACPMARNVWGIVPGKLQKMSHTENLDFRDLTMAVASSTHRRDFELWTVITWSIWTARNKFLFEGIQDHPDTIYNSATSFLLEYQNITMRSRIMPTPDIQQS
;
A
#
# COMPACT_ATOMS: atom_id res chain seq x y z
N MET A 1 -11.83 3.59 5.90
CA MET A 1 -11.15 3.55 4.58
C MET A 1 -11.55 4.70 3.65
N TRP A 2 -12.84 4.88 3.31
CA TRP A 2 -13.24 5.87 2.28
C TRP A 2 -13.02 7.34 2.62
N ARG A 3 -13.06 7.67 3.92
CA ARG A 3 -12.81 9.03 4.41
C ARG A 3 -11.35 9.48 4.33
N LEU A 4 -10.40 8.60 3.99
CA LEU A 4 -8.97 8.95 3.91
C LEU A 4 -8.69 9.99 2.82
N SER A 5 -7.75 10.89 3.07
CA SER A 5 -7.30 11.91 2.11
C SER A 5 -6.16 11.35 1.24
N VAL A 6 -6.45 10.23 0.58
CA VAL A 6 -5.53 9.54 -0.34
C VAL A 6 -6.23 9.28 -1.67
N PRO A 7 -5.47 9.10 -2.77
CA PRO A 7 -6.01 8.75 -4.08
C PRO A 7 -6.92 7.50 -4.05
N SER A 8 -7.98 7.51 -4.85
CA SER A 8 -8.97 6.42 -4.91
C SER A 8 -8.35 5.06 -5.25
N LYS A 9 -7.32 5.02 -6.10
CA LYS A 9 -6.61 3.78 -6.44
C LYS A 9 -5.93 3.13 -5.21
N CYS A 10 -5.42 3.93 -4.28
CA CYS A 10 -4.82 3.43 -3.04
C CYS A 10 -5.89 2.85 -2.12
N LYS A 11 -7.06 3.50 -2.00
CA LYS A 11 -8.21 2.98 -1.24
C LYS A 11 -8.73 1.67 -1.82
N HIS A 12 -8.87 1.61 -3.15
CA HIS A 12 -9.36 0.42 -3.83
C HIS A 12 -8.39 -0.76 -3.64
N LEU A 13 -7.09 -0.52 -3.78
CA LEU A 13 -6.08 -1.54 -3.49
C LEU A 13 -6.14 -2.00 -2.04
N LEU A 14 -6.25 -1.06 -1.09
CA LEU A 14 -6.34 -1.40 0.32
C LEU A 14 -7.57 -2.28 0.62
N TRP A 15 -8.73 -1.92 0.05
CA TRP A 15 -9.94 -2.73 0.16
C TRP A 15 -9.74 -4.14 -0.43
N ARG A 16 -9.09 -4.25 -1.60
CA ARG A 16 -8.78 -5.55 -2.20
C ARG A 16 -7.84 -6.38 -1.35
N ALA A 17 -6.86 -5.74 -0.71
CA ALA A 17 -5.94 -6.40 0.20
C ALA A 17 -6.67 -6.93 1.44
N CYS A 18 -7.53 -6.12 2.07
CA CYS A 18 -8.35 -6.52 3.21
C CYS A 18 -9.38 -7.61 2.90
N THR A 19 -9.75 -7.81 1.63
CA THR A 19 -10.71 -8.82 1.18
C THR A 19 -10.03 -10.04 0.55
N ALA A 20 -8.72 -10.18 0.74
CA ALA A 20 -7.92 -11.26 0.18
C ALA A 20 -8.03 -11.43 -1.35
N SER A 21 -8.30 -10.34 -2.08
CA SER A 21 -8.62 -10.38 -3.52
C SER A 21 -7.49 -9.88 -4.44
N LEU A 22 -6.32 -9.58 -3.88
CA LEU A 22 -5.12 -9.27 -4.67
C LEU A 22 -4.55 -10.55 -5.33
N PRO A 23 -4.01 -10.47 -6.56
CA PRO A 23 -3.42 -11.59 -7.27
C PRO A 23 -1.99 -11.90 -6.77
N THR A 24 -1.85 -12.21 -5.48
CA THR A 24 -0.60 -12.78 -4.96
C THR A 24 -0.42 -14.19 -5.50
N ARG A 25 0.82 -14.71 -5.51
CA ARG A 25 1.09 -16.05 -6.04
C ARG A 25 0.34 -17.12 -5.24
N ASN A 26 0.20 -16.95 -3.92
CA ASN A 26 -0.66 -17.81 -3.11
C ASN A 26 -2.12 -17.80 -3.58
N ASN A 27 -2.69 -16.61 -3.82
CA ASN A 27 -4.08 -16.47 -4.25
C ASN A 27 -4.30 -16.98 -5.68
N LEU A 28 -3.34 -16.80 -6.58
CA LEU A 28 -3.39 -17.33 -7.94
C LEU A 28 -3.41 -18.87 -7.91
N ARG A 29 -2.55 -19.48 -7.09
CA ARG A 29 -2.53 -20.94 -6.90
C ARG A 29 -3.84 -21.47 -6.32
N HIS A 30 -4.42 -20.79 -5.33
CA HIS A 30 -5.74 -21.14 -4.79
C HIS A 30 -6.87 -21.05 -5.84
N ARG A 31 -6.69 -20.24 -6.88
CA ARG A 31 -7.63 -20.12 -8.01
C ARG A 31 -7.32 -21.08 -9.17
N GLY A 32 -6.45 -22.07 -8.95
CA GLY A 32 -6.09 -23.08 -9.94
C GLY A 32 -5.07 -22.63 -11.00
N ILE A 33 -4.47 -21.44 -10.84
CA ILE A 33 -3.42 -20.98 -11.76
C ILE A 33 -2.09 -21.61 -11.33
N MET A 34 -1.44 -22.31 -12.26
CA MET A 34 -0.18 -23.00 -12.02
C MET A 34 0.99 -22.01 -11.91
N VAL A 35 1.27 -21.57 -10.68
CA VAL A 35 2.43 -20.73 -10.33
C VAL A 35 3.10 -21.26 -9.06
N ASP A 36 4.43 -21.14 -8.97
CA ASP A 36 5.15 -21.38 -7.71
C ASP A 36 4.64 -20.38 -6.65
N PRO A 37 4.10 -20.83 -5.50
CA PRO A 37 3.57 -19.92 -4.48
C PRO A 37 4.63 -19.06 -3.80
N LYS A 38 5.93 -19.36 -3.95
CA LYS A 38 7.02 -18.60 -3.31
C LYS A 38 7.04 -17.14 -3.74
N CYS A 39 7.37 -16.27 -2.79
CA CYS A 39 7.58 -14.86 -3.01
C CYS A 39 8.80 -14.62 -3.90
N LEU A 40 8.64 -13.81 -4.95
CA LEU A 40 9.70 -13.54 -5.91
C LEU A 40 10.88 -12.74 -5.33
N PHE A 41 10.68 -12.09 -4.18
CA PHE A 41 11.72 -11.26 -3.55
C PHE A 41 12.58 -12.03 -2.57
N CYS A 42 11.98 -12.87 -1.73
CA CYS A 42 12.74 -13.63 -0.73
C CYS A 42 13.02 -15.07 -1.17
N ASN A 43 12.24 -15.61 -2.10
CA ASN A 43 12.31 -17.00 -2.60
C ASN A 43 12.26 -18.09 -1.50
N ILE A 44 11.78 -17.72 -0.32
CA ILE A 44 11.73 -18.58 0.88
C ILE A 44 10.26 -18.82 1.25
N GLU A 45 9.55 -17.75 1.60
CA GLU A 45 8.18 -17.81 2.07
C GLU A 45 7.15 -17.81 0.94
N THR A 46 5.94 -18.26 1.23
CA THR A 46 4.79 -18.14 0.33
C THR A 46 4.37 -16.68 0.18
N GLU A 47 4.09 -16.23 -1.05
CA GLU A 47 3.61 -14.87 -1.33
C GLU A 47 2.13 -14.71 -0.92
N THR A 48 1.89 -14.48 0.37
CA THR A 48 0.60 -13.98 0.87
C THR A 48 0.52 -12.46 0.75
N ILE A 49 -0.66 -11.88 1.00
CA ILE A 49 -0.85 -10.42 1.00
C ILE A 49 -0.07 -9.79 2.16
N THR A 50 -0.17 -10.35 3.37
CA THR A 50 0.60 -9.84 4.53
C THR A 50 2.09 -9.98 4.28
N HIS A 51 2.55 -11.10 3.72
CA HIS A 51 3.95 -11.29 3.36
C HIS A 51 4.43 -10.16 2.46
N ILE A 52 3.85 -10.03 1.27
CA ILE A 52 4.40 -9.15 0.24
C ILE A 52 4.28 -7.66 0.56
N LEU A 53 3.27 -7.27 1.36
CA LEU A 53 3.02 -5.86 1.71
C LEU A 53 3.64 -5.44 3.05
N TRP A 54 4.02 -6.38 3.92
CA TRP A 54 4.44 -6.07 5.30
C TRP A 54 5.69 -6.84 5.77
N ALA A 55 5.67 -8.17 5.71
CA ALA A 55 6.69 -9.01 6.35
C ALA A 55 7.89 -9.37 5.45
N CYS A 56 7.72 -9.30 4.13
CA CYS A 56 8.75 -9.61 3.14
C CYS A 56 9.99 -8.72 3.38
N PRO A 57 11.23 -9.24 3.28
CA PRO A 57 12.45 -8.42 3.38
C PRO A 57 12.42 -7.15 2.53
N MET A 58 11.89 -7.22 1.30
CA MET A 58 11.72 -6.03 0.44
C MET A 58 10.80 -4.99 1.09
N ALA A 59 9.62 -5.41 1.55
CA ALA A 59 8.67 -4.52 2.22
C ALA A 59 9.26 -3.96 3.53
N ARG A 60 9.92 -4.80 4.34
CA ARG A 60 10.57 -4.39 5.60
C ARG A 60 11.63 -3.32 5.38
N ASN A 61 12.39 -3.38 4.28
CA ASN A 61 13.36 -2.35 3.96
C ASN A 61 12.69 -1.00 3.68
N VAL A 62 11.50 -1.00 3.03
CA VAL A 62 10.70 0.23 2.83
C VAL A 62 10.16 0.73 4.16
N TRP A 63 9.55 -0.14 4.97
CA TRP A 63 8.98 0.27 6.26
C TRP A 63 10.06 0.73 7.26
N GLY A 64 11.27 0.18 7.17
CA GLY A 64 12.41 0.53 8.00
C GLY A 64 12.94 1.94 7.79
N ILE A 65 12.63 2.60 6.67
CA ILE A 65 12.97 4.02 6.42
C ILE A 65 11.81 4.99 6.68
N VAL A 66 10.60 4.47 6.95
CA VAL A 66 9.44 5.32 7.27
C VAL A 66 9.62 5.89 8.67
N PRO A 67 9.62 7.22 8.86
CA PRO A 67 9.81 7.79 10.18
C PRO A 67 8.61 7.52 11.11
N GLY A 68 8.89 7.47 12.42
CA GLY A 68 7.85 7.45 13.45
C GLY A 68 7.39 6.05 13.85
N LYS A 69 6.09 5.92 14.16
CA LYS A 69 5.54 4.69 14.78
C LYS A 69 5.58 3.49 13.82
N LEU A 70 5.36 3.71 12.53
CA LEU A 70 5.34 2.64 11.52
C LEU A 70 6.67 1.88 11.46
N GLN A 71 7.81 2.59 11.52
CA GLN A 71 9.15 2.00 11.59
C GLN A 71 9.30 0.97 12.71
N LYS A 72 8.69 1.27 13.85
CA LYS A 72 8.86 0.54 15.12
C LYS A 72 7.89 -0.62 15.26
N MET A 73 6.95 -0.78 14.34
CA MET A 73 6.00 -1.89 14.40
C MET A 73 6.72 -3.20 14.08
N SER A 74 6.25 -4.29 14.71
CA SER A 74 6.74 -5.62 14.37
C SER A 74 6.26 -6.01 12.98
N HIS A 75 7.21 -6.21 12.06
CA HIS A 75 6.93 -6.62 10.68
C HIS A 75 6.87 -8.14 10.55
N THR A 76 5.96 -8.75 11.31
CA THR A 76 5.71 -10.19 11.33
C THR A 76 4.45 -10.54 10.54
N GLU A 77 4.32 -11.81 10.16
CA GLU A 77 3.18 -12.33 9.42
C GLU A 77 2.13 -13.00 10.33
N ASN A 78 2.05 -12.57 11.59
CA ASN A 78 1.19 -13.18 12.60
C ASN A 78 -0.30 -12.82 12.44
N LEU A 79 -0.60 -11.78 11.67
CA LEU A 79 -1.95 -11.30 11.41
C LEU A 79 -2.25 -11.41 9.91
N ASP A 80 -3.51 -11.68 9.59
CA ASP A 80 -3.97 -11.43 8.23
C ASP A 80 -3.91 -9.93 7.92
N PHE A 81 -3.94 -9.60 6.63
CA PHE A 81 -3.72 -8.22 6.21
C PHE A 81 -4.85 -7.27 6.69
N ARG A 82 -6.06 -7.80 6.88
CA ARG A 82 -7.21 -7.02 7.37
C ARG A 82 -7.01 -6.65 8.83
N ASP A 83 -6.63 -7.61 9.66
CA ASP A 83 -6.37 -7.40 11.09
C ASP A 83 -5.15 -6.51 11.31
N LEU A 84 -4.10 -6.66 10.50
CA LEU A 84 -2.98 -5.72 10.46
C LEU A 84 -3.46 -4.30 10.13
N THR A 85 -4.30 -4.14 9.10
CA THR A 85 -4.84 -2.82 8.71
C THR A 85 -5.63 -2.18 9.85
N MET A 86 -6.46 -2.96 10.56
CA MET A 86 -7.21 -2.47 11.72
C MET A 86 -6.30 -2.10 12.89
N ALA A 87 -5.23 -2.88 13.13
CA ALA A 87 -4.26 -2.59 14.18
C ALA A 87 -3.48 -1.30 13.89
N VAL A 88 -3.04 -1.09 12.64
CA VAL A 88 -2.37 0.17 12.23
C VAL A 88 -3.34 1.34 12.36
N ALA A 89 -4.57 1.21 11.86
CA ALA A 89 -5.58 2.28 11.94
C ALA A 89 -5.93 2.67 13.39
N SER A 90 -5.97 1.70 14.29
CA SER A 90 -6.31 1.93 15.71
C SER A 90 -5.13 2.47 16.52
N SER A 91 -3.89 2.24 16.07
CA SER A 91 -2.68 2.58 16.82
C SER A 91 -1.93 3.78 16.28
N THR A 92 -2.35 4.38 15.15
CA THR A 92 -1.65 5.49 14.50
C THR A 92 -2.59 6.68 14.28
N HIS A 93 -2.01 7.87 14.10
CA HIS A 93 -2.81 9.02 13.72
C HIS A 93 -3.27 8.89 12.27
N ARG A 94 -4.34 9.62 11.93
CA ARG A 94 -4.90 9.61 10.59
C ARG A 94 -3.85 9.88 9.49
N ARG A 95 -2.93 10.82 9.71
CA ARG A 95 -1.86 11.15 8.74
C ARG A 95 -0.93 9.96 8.49
N ASP A 96 -0.54 9.25 9.55
CA ASP A 96 0.32 8.07 9.45
C ASP A 96 -0.40 6.93 8.76
N PHE A 97 -1.70 6.74 9.03
CA PHE A 97 -2.50 5.73 8.35
C PHE A 97 -2.74 6.05 6.86
N GLU A 98 -2.86 7.33 6.50
CA GLU A 98 -2.88 7.77 5.10
C GLU A 98 -1.53 7.48 4.41
N LEU A 99 -0.40 7.77 5.06
CA LEU A 99 0.93 7.43 4.55
C LEU A 99 1.10 5.92 4.40
N TRP A 100 0.75 5.15 5.43
CA TRP A 100 0.77 3.68 5.40
C TRP A 100 -0.03 3.14 4.20
N THR A 101 -1.24 3.66 3.97
CA THR A 101 -2.08 3.27 2.83
C THR A 101 -1.40 3.50 1.48
N VAL A 102 -0.71 4.64 1.31
CA VAL A 102 -0.02 4.96 0.04
C VAL A 102 1.28 4.16 -0.11
N ILE A 103 1.99 3.87 0.98
CA ILE A 103 3.18 3.01 0.95
C ILE A 103 2.78 1.57 0.60
N THR A 104 1.70 1.04 1.18
CA THR A 104 1.14 -0.28 0.79
C THR A 104 0.87 -0.34 -0.72
N TRP A 105 0.24 0.70 -1.28
CA TRP A 105 0.01 0.79 -2.72
C TRP A 105 1.31 0.85 -3.53
N SER A 106 2.31 1.58 -3.03
CA SER A 106 3.60 1.75 -3.70
C SER A 106 4.42 0.46 -3.68
N ILE A 107 4.43 -0.29 -2.57
CA ILE A 107 5.04 -1.63 -2.46
C ILE A 107 4.37 -2.59 -3.44
N TRP A 108 3.04 -2.61 -3.52
CA TRP A 108 2.34 -3.44 -4.50
C TRP A 108 2.70 -3.07 -5.95
N THR A 109 2.83 -1.77 -6.22
CA THR A 109 3.20 -1.27 -7.55
C THR A 109 4.62 -1.70 -7.91
N ALA A 110 5.58 -1.55 -6.99
CA ALA A 110 6.96 -2.02 -7.15
C ALA A 110 7.02 -3.54 -7.35
N ARG A 111 6.19 -4.31 -6.61
CA ARG A 111 6.05 -5.76 -6.84
C ARG A 111 5.59 -6.10 -8.25
N ASN A 112 4.59 -5.39 -8.77
CA ASN A 112 4.10 -5.66 -10.12
C ASN A 112 5.12 -5.26 -11.18
N LYS A 113 5.81 -4.13 -11.00
CA LYS A 113 6.90 -3.71 -11.87
C LYS A 113 8.00 -4.76 -11.93
N PHE A 114 8.39 -5.32 -10.79
CA PHE A 114 9.35 -6.43 -10.76
C PHE A 114 8.81 -7.68 -11.47
N LEU A 115 7.56 -8.06 -11.22
CA LEU A 115 6.94 -9.25 -11.84
C LEU A 115 6.88 -9.16 -13.36
N PHE A 116 6.53 -7.99 -13.92
CA PHE A 116 6.25 -7.82 -15.35
C PHE A 116 7.43 -7.26 -16.15
N GLU A 117 8.30 -6.48 -15.52
CA GLU A 117 9.41 -5.78 -16.18
C GLU A 117 10.79 -6.23 -15.67
N GLY A 118 10.86 -7.02 -14.59
CA GLY A 118 12.12 -7.44 -13.97
C GLY A 118 12.85 -6.31 -13.22
N ILE A 119 12.21 -5.14 -13.05
CA ILE A 119 12.82 -3.97 -12.41
C ILE A 119 12.45 -3.94 -10.93
N GLN A 120 13.45 -4.04 -10.06
CA GLN A 120 13.30 -3.88 -8.63
C GLN A 120 13.67 -2.44 -8.21
N ASP A 121 12.68 -1.68 -7.75
CA ASP A 121 12.91 -0.32 -7.25
C ASP A 121 13.63 -0.34 -5.88
N HIS A 122 14.50 0.65 -5.65
CA HIS A 122 15.15 0.84 -4.35
C HIS A 122 14.12 1.22 -3.28
N PRO A 123 14.27 0.79 -2.01
CA PRO A 123 13.36 1.17 -0.93
C PRO A 123 13.10 2.68 -0.82
N ASP A 124 14.15 3.50 -0.94
CA ASP A 124 14.02 4.96 -0.95
C ASP A 124 13.16 5.47 -2.11
N THR A 125 13.30 4.88 -3.30
CA THR A 125 12.49 5.25 -4.47
C THR A 125 11.01 4.96 -4.21
N ILE A 126 10.70 3.81 -3.61
CA ILE A 126 9.32 3.42 -3.26
C ILE A 126 8.74 4.40 -2.23
N TYR A 127 9.48 4.69 -1.16
CA TYR A 127 9.06 5.59 -0.08
C TYR A 127 8.92 7.05 -0.53
N ASN A 128 9.91 7.58 -1.25
CA ASN A 128 9.90 8.96 -1.73
C ASN A 128 8.78 9.18 -2.74
N SER A 129 8.56 8.22 -3.65
CA SER A 129 7.44 8.28 -4.61
C SER A 129 6.09 8.25 -3.89
N ALA A 130 5.94 7.39 -2.88
CA ALA A 130 4.72 7.33 -2.06
C ALA A 130 4.43 8.67 -1.35
N THR A 131 5.47 9.26 -0.77
CA THR A 131 5.36 10.52 -0.01
C THR A 131 5.03 11.69 -0.93
N SER A 132 5.76 11.85 -2.03
CA SER A 132 5.49 12.88 -3.04
C SER A 132 4.07 12.74 -3.60
N PHE A 133 3.65 11.52 -3.92
CA PHE A 133 2.31 11.25 -4.45
C PHE A 133 1.19 11.60 -3.46
N LEU A 134 1.38 11.32 -2.16
CA LEU A 134 0.43 11.71 -1.12
C LEU A 134 0.35 13.22 -0.95
N LEU A 135 1.51 13.90 -0.89
CA LEU A 135 1.58 15.36 -0.72
C LEU A 135 0.93 16.10 -1.90
N GLU A 136 1.22 15.67 -3.13
CA GLU A 136 0.61 16.24 -4.34
C GLU A 136 -0.92 16.10 -4.31
N TYR A 137 -1.41 14.90 -3.99
CA TYR A 137 -2.85 14.65 -3.88
C TYR A 137 -3.51 15.54 -2.82
N GLN A 138 -2.90 15.68 -1.64
CA GLN A 138 -3.41 16.52 -0.56
C GLN A 138 -3.43 18.00 -0.97
N ASN A 139 -2.38 18.48 -1.64
CA ASN A 139 -2.32 19.86 -2.14
C ASN A 139 -3.43 20.16 -3.16
N ILE A 140 -3.67 19.26 -4.11
CA ILE A 140 -4.75 19.41 -5.11
C ILE A 140 -6.12 19.41 -4.42
N THR A 141 -6.33 18.48 -3.49
CA THR A 141 -7.62 18.32 -2.79
C THR A 141 -7.91 19.49 -1.84
N MET A 142 -6.88 20.12 -1.27
CA MET A 142 -7.04 21.35 -0.48
C MET A 142 -7.41 22.53 -1.37
N ARG A 143 -6.74 22.72 -2.51
CA ARG A 143 -7.04 23.80 -3.47
C ARG A 143 -8.48 23.74 -3.98
N SER A 144 -8.95 22.54 -4.33
CA SER A 144 -10.33 22.34 -4.81
C SER A 144 -11.40 22.61 -3.74
N ARG A 145 -11.05 22.62 -2.45
CA ARG A 145 -11.97 22.98 -1.36
C ARG A 145 -12.02 24.49 -1.09
N ILE A 146 -10.96 25.22 -1.44
CA ILE A 146 -10.83 26.67 -1.19
C ILE A 146 -11.43 27.48 -2.35
N MET A 147 -11.50 26.93 -3.56
CA MET A 147 -12.19 27.54 -4.70
C MET A 147 -13.50 26.81 -4.99
N PRO A 148 -14.65 27.26 -4.43
CA PRO A 148 -15.93 26.80 -4.93
C PRO A 148 -16.07 27.21 -6.41
N THR A 149 -16.60 26.31 -7.23
CA THR A 149 -17.01 26.60 -8.60
C THR A 149 -17.87 27.87 -8.62
N PRO A 150 -17.62 28.84 -9.52
CA PRO A 150 -18.54 29.96 -9.69
C PRO A 150 -19.92 29.40 -10.01
N ASP A 151 -20.94 29.84 -9.28
CA ASP A 151 -22.34 29.54 -9.61
C ASP A 151 -22.57 30.04 -11.03
N ILE A 152 -22.80 29.11 -11.95
CA ILE A 152 -23.32 29.43 -13.28
C ILE A 152 -24.77 29.83 -13.04
N GLN A 153 -25.01 31.14 -12.83
CA GLN A 153 -26.34 31.72 -12.89
C GLN A 153 -26.88 31.51 -14.31
N GLN A 154 -27.76 30.51 -14.47
CA GLN A 154 -28.61 30.40 -15.65
C GLN A 154 -29.62 31.54 -15.61
N SER A 155 -29.66 32.32 -16.69
CA SER A 155 -30.63 33.40 -16.95
C SER A 155 -31.76 32.88 -17.83
#